data_AF-A0A8K0KP96-F1
#
_entry.id   AF-A0A8K0KP96-F1
#
_cell.length_a   1.000
_cell.length_b   1.000
_cell.length_c   1.000
_cell.angle_alpha   90.00
_cell.angle_beta   90.00
_cell.angle_gamma   90.00
#
_symmetry.space_group_name_H-M   'P 1'
#
loop_
_entity.id
_entity.type
_entity.pdbx_description
1 polymer ?
#
loop_
_entity_poly.entity_id
_entity_poly.type
_entity_poly.pdbx_seq_one_letter_code
_entity_poly.pdbx_strand_id
1 'polypeptide(L)'
;MLMLMGIIQKLSLRMYFSRKHILETPFFPNVMSEERFALLNKFLHFVDNSDKEIAERDPKLYKILPINSGRCIYMDNYYSSPDLFQRLVQRTTDAVGTVKITRKGIPTVLKKKLKKGE
;
A
#
# COMPACT_ATOMS: atom_id res chain seq x y z
N MET A 1 2.73 17.67 -4.47
CA MET A 1 2.45 17.31 -3.06
C MET A 1 3.26 16.08 -2.64
N LEU A 2 2.96 14.86 -3.10
CA LEU A 2 3.64 13.63 -2.65
C LEU A 2 5.17 13.63 -2.85
N MET A 3 5.67 14.09 -4.01
CA MET A 3 7.12 14.21 -4.24
C MET A 3 7.81 15.14 -3.23
N LEU A 4 7.17 16.26 -2.90
CA LEU A 4 7.72 17.22 -1.94
C LEU A 4 7.64 16.70 -0.50
N MET A 5 6.62 15.91 -0.15
CA MET A 5 6.58 15.19 1.14
C MET A 5 7.69 14.14 1.26
N GLY A 6 8.14 13.58 0.13
CA GLY A 6 9.31 12.69 0.09
C GLY A 6 10.61 13.42 0.44
N ILE A 7 10.74 14.68 0.03
CA ILE A 7 11.92 15.53 0.29
C ILE A 7 11.85 16.15 1.70
N ILE A 8 10.70 16.72 2.06
CA ILE A 8 10.47 17.40 3.33
C ILE A 8 9.74 16.42 4.25
N GLN A 9 10.45 15.74 5.15
CA GLN A 9 9.83 14.76 6.05
C GLN A 9 9.26 15.44 7.31
N LYS A 10 7.97 15.25 7.59
CA LYS A 10 7.30 15.66 8.86
C LYS A 10 6.63 14.47 9.55
N LEU A 11 6.55 14.52 10.88
CA LEU A 11 6.06 13.41 11.71
C LEU A 11 4.61 13.00 11.43
N SER A 12 3.78 13.90 10.91
CA SER A 12 2.39 13.58 10.55
C SER A 12 1.92 14.40 9.36
N LEU A 13 0.92 13.87 8.65
CA LEU A 13 0.33 14.53 7.49
C LEU A 13 -0.19 15.94 7.83
N ARG A 14 -0.83 16.10 8.99
CA ARG A 14 -1.36 17.38 9.47
C ARG A 14 -0.29 18.47 9.58
N MET A 15 0.95 18.10 9.91
CA MET A 15 2.03 19.08 10.04
C MET A 15 2.43 19.72 8.71
N TYR A 16 2.20 19.05 7.58
CA TYR A 16 2.44 19.63 6.25
C TYR A 16 1.51 20.81 5.97
N PHE A 17 0.29 20.77 6.50
CA PHE A 17 -0.74 21.79 6.31
C PHE A 17 -0.84 22.78 7.47
N SER A 18 0.08 22.72 8.44
CA SER A 18 0.07 23.61 9.60
C SER A 18 0.46 25.04 9.22
N ARG A 19 -0.28 26.01 9.77
CA ARG A 19 0.02 27.46 9.70
C ARG A 19 0.77 27.98 10.93
N LYS A 20 1.19 27.10 11.85
CA LYS A 20 2.00 27.50 13.00
C LYS A 20 3.40 27.86 12.49
N HIS A 21 3.92 29.03 12.84
CA HIS A 21 5.21 29.55 12.34
C HIS A 21 6.37 28.54 12.43
N ILE A 22 6.47 27.77 13.51
CA ILE A 22 7.54 26.75 13.71
C ILE A 22 7.41 25.57 12.72
N LEU A 23 6.19 25.28 12.26
CA LEU A 23 5.87 24.10 11.46
C LEU A 23 5.46 24.44 10.03
N GLU A 24 5.35 25.72 9.68
CA GLU A 24 4.78 26.15 8.42
C GLU A 24 5.68 25.73 7.25
N THR A 25 5.06 25.12 6.25
CA THR A 25 5.66 24.85 4.95
C THR A 25 4.74 25.43 3.89
N PRO A 26 4.91 26.72 3.53
CA PRO A 26 3.89 27.52 2.85
C PRO A 26 3.33 26.89 1.57
N PHE A 27 4.15 26.15 0.85
CA PHE A 27 3.76 25.45 -0.38
C PHE A 27 2.51 24.57 -0.21
N PHE A 28 2.47 23.72 0.82
CA PHE A 28 1.40 22.70 0.95
C PHE A 28 0.00 23.32 1.14
N PRO A 29 -0.24 24.15 2.18
CA PRO A 29 -1.56 24.72 2.42
C PRO A 29 -1.93 25.85 1.43
N ASN A 30 -0.98 26.39 0.65
CA ASN A 30 -1.27 27.34 -0.43
C ASN A 30 -1.73 26.63 -1.72
N VAL A 31 -1.33 25.38 -1.95
CA VAL A 31 -1.75 24.58 -3.12
C VAL A 31 -3.13 23.95 -2.90
N MET A 32 -3.39 23.38 -1.72
CA MET A 32 -4.72 22.83 -1.36
C MET A 32 -4.88 22.68 0.16
N SER A 33 -6.12 22.56 0.63
CA SER A 33 -6.41 22.25 2.04
C SER A 33 -6.05 20.81 2.41
N GLU A 34 -5.82 20.57 3.70
CA GLU A 34 -5.64 19.23 4.26
C GLU A 34 -6.82 18.32 3.93
N GLU A 35 -8.04 18.84 4.06
CA GLU A 35 -9.28 18.13 3.75
C GLU A 35 -9.36 17.71 2.28
N ARG A 36 -9.05 18.62 1.35
CA ARG A 36 -9.03 18.30 -0.09
C ARG A 36 -8.00 17.23 -0.40
N PHE A 37 -6.80 17.33 0.16
CA PHE A 37 -5.76 16.31 0.00
C PHE A 37 -6.22 14.96 0.56
N ALA A 38 -6.81 14.94 1.76
CA ALA A 38 -7.31 13.72 2.38
C ALA A 38 -8.42 13.06 1.56
N LEU A 39 -9.36 13.85 1.01
CA LEU A 39 -10.42 13.36 0.13
C LEU A 39 -9.86 12.75 -1.16
N LEU A 40 -8.95 13.46 -1.83
CA LEU A 40 -8.30 12.96 -3.04
C LEU A 40 -7.53 11.66 -2.77
N ASN A 41 -6.80 11.58 -1.66
CA ASN A 41 -6.06 10.38 -1.29
C ASN A 41 -6.99 9.21 -0.90
N LYS A 42 -8.13 9.50 -0.26
CA LYS A 42 -9.13 8.49 0.14
C LYS A 42 -9.85 7.87 -1.05
N PHE A 43 -10.10 8.65 -2.09
CA PHE A 43 -10.82 8.22 -3.29
C PHE A 43 -9.89 8.04 -4.50
N LEU A 44 -8.60 7.79 -4.27
CA LEU A 44 -7.66 7.46 -5.34
C LEU A 44 -7.93 6.03 -5.82
N HIS A 45 -8.35 5.90 -7.08
CA HIS A 45 -8.64 4.62 -7.72
C HIS A 45 -7.81 4.47 -9.01
N PHE A 46 -7.27 3.28 -9.25
CA PHE A 46 -6.51 2.95 -10.47
C PHE A 46 -7.30 2.11 -11.46
N VAL A 47 -8.50 1.66 -11.09
CA VAL A 47 -9.35 0.75 -11.86
C VAL A 47 -10.78 1.26 -11.83
N ASP A 48 -11.48 1.11 -12.95
CA ASP A 48 -12.92 1.36 -13.04
C ASP A 48 -13.69 0.24 -12.34
N ASN A 49 -14.50 0.60 -11.33
CA ASN A 49 -15.32 -0.37 -10.59
C ASN A 49 -16.46 -0.96 -11.44
N SER A 50 -16.73 -0.40 -12.62
CA SER A 50 -17.71 -0.91 -13.57
C SER A 50 -17.19 -2.11 -14.36
N ASP A 51 -15.86 -2.24 -14.49
CA ASP A 51 -15.19 -3.34 -15.19
C ASP A 51 -15.08 -4.57 -14.27
N LYS A 52 -16.11 -5.43 -14.36
CA LYS A 52 -16.17 -6.66 -13.59
C LYS A 52 -15.25 -7.76 -14.13
N GLU A 53 -14.82 -7.67 -15.39
CA GLU A 53 -13.97 -8.73 -15.99
C GLU A 53 -12.62 -8.81 -15.29
N ILE A 54 -12.03 -7.66 -14.96
CA ILE A 54 -10.74 -7.62 -14.26
C ILE A 54 -10.87 -8.20 -12.85
N ALA A 55 -11.98 -7.88 -12.16
CA ALA A 55 -12.28 -8.40 -10.83
C ALA A 55 -12.51 -9.92 -10.84
N GLU A 56 -13.10 -10.47 -11.89
CA GLU A 56 -13.28 -11.92 -12.06
C GLU A 56 -11.95 -12.65 -12.31
N ARG A 57 -11.05 -12.05 -13.11
CA ARG A 57 -9.72 -12.64 -13.40
C ARG A 57 -8.82 -12.71 -12.16
N ASP A 58 -8.77 -11.64 -11.37
CA ASP A 58 -7.98 -11.63 -10.13
C ASP A 58 -8.66 -10.80 -9.00
N PRO A 59 -9.58 -11.43 -8.24
CA PRO A 59 -10.39 -10.74 -7.24
C PRO A 59 -9.59 -10.08 -6.12
N LYS A 60 -8.35 -10.52 -5.89
CA LYS A 60 -7.49 -9.99 -4.82
C LYS A 60 -6.66 -8.79 -5.26
N LEU A 61 -6.30 -8.74 -6.55
CA LEU A 61 -5.35 -7.75 -7.08
C LEU A 61 -5.98 -6.72 -8.00
N TYR A 62 -7.23 -6.89 -8.42
CA TYR A 62 -7.84 -6.06 -9.46
C TYR A 62 -7.67 -4.55 -9.20
N LYS A 63 -7.82 -4.07 -7.96
CA LYS A 63 -7.71 -2.64 -7.59
C LYS A 63 -6.36 -1.99 -7.88
N ILE A 64 -5.28 -2.77 -7.96
CA ILE A 64 -3.92 -2.28 -8.22
C ILE A 64 -3.31 -2.90 -9.47
N LEU A 65 -4.06 -3.73 -10.20
CA LEU A 65 -3.58 -4.48 -11.34
C LEU A 65 -2.91 -3.58 -12.41
N PRO A 66 -3.43 -2.39 -12.76
CA PRO A 66 -2.79 -1.56 -13.78
C PRO A 66 -1.41 -1.03 -13.40
N ILE A 67 -1.07 -1.01 -12.11
CA ILE A 67 0.20 -0.45 -11.59
C ILE A 67 1.12 -1.51 -11.01
N ASN A 68 0.74 -2.79 -11.04
CA ASN A 68 1.49 -3.85 -10.37
C ASN A 68 2.65 -4.42 -11.19
N SER A 69 2.88 -4.05 -12.45
CA SER A 69 3.98 -4.60 -13.25
C SER A 69 5.37 -4.03 -12.88
N GLY A 70 6.37 -4.90 -12.73
CA GLY A 70 7.78 -4.53 -12.61
C GLY A 70 8.18 -3.78 -11.32
N ARG A 71 7.43 -3.95 -10.22
CA ARG A 71 7.65 -3.26 -8.95
C ARG A 71 7.63 -4.23 -7.78
N CYS A 72 8.25 -3.84 -6.66
CA CYS A 72 8.12 -4.53 -5.38
C CYS A 72 7.01 -3.89 -4.55
N ILE A 73 5.99 -4.68 -4.18
CA ILE A 73 4.86 -4.24 -3.37
C ILE A 73 5.13 -4.54 -1.90
N TYR A 74 5.06 -3.51 -1.06
CA TYR A 74 5.09 -3.66 0.40
C TYR A 74 3.67 -3.61 0.93
N MET A 75 3.23 -4.66 1.62
CA MET A 75 1.85 -4.79 2.09
C MET A 75 1.77 -5.24 3.54
N ASP A 76 0.69 -4.85 4.20
CA ASP A 76 0.42 -5.27 5.56
C ASP A 76 -0.02 -6.76 5.61
N ASN A 77 -0.18 -7.26 6.83
CA ASN A 77 -0.63 -8.63 7.06
C ASN A 77 -2.10 -8.86 6.66
N TYR A 78 -2.91 -7.81 6.59
CA TYR A 78 -4.31 -7.91 6.22
C TYR A 78 -4.44 -8.35 4.75
N TYR A 79 -3.58 -7.84 3.87
CA TYR A 79 -3.56 -8.18 2.44
C TYR A 79 -2.63 -9.37 2.10
N SER A 80 -1.64 -9.69 2.95
CA SER A 80 -0.64 -10.72 2.63
C SER A 80 -1.17 -12.18 2.67
N SER A 81 -0.83 -12.99 1.65
CA SER A 81 -1.07 -14.44 1.63
C SER A 81 -0.13 -15.19 0.66
N PRO A 82 0.17 -16.49 0.88
CA PRO A 82 1.07 -17.25 0.00
C PRO A 82 0.60 -17.32 -1.46
N ASP A 83 -0.70 -17.61 -1.66
CA ASP A 83 -1.33 -17.65 -2.99
C ASP A 83 -1.24 -16.28 -3.71
N LEU A 84 -1.40 -15.18 -2.97
CA LEU A 84 -1.25 -13.84 -3.55
C LEU A 84 0.18 -13.59 -4.02
N PHE A 85 1.18 -13.96 -3.21
CA PHE A 85 2.59 -13.71 -3.52
C PHE A 85 3.01 -14.52 -4.75
N GLN A 86 2.55 -15.77 -4.88
CA GLN A 86 2.80 -16.58 -6.07
C GLN A 86 2.21 -15.94 -7.34
N ARG A 87 0.99 -15.39 -7.26
CA ARG A 87 0.34 -14.68 -8.39
C ARG A 87 1.04 -13.37 -8.76
N LEU A 88 1.71 -12.71 -7.82
CA LEU A 88 2.48 -11.50 -8.05
C LEU A 88 3.79 -11.82 -8.77
N VAL A 89 4.50 -12.86 -8.32
CA VAL A 89 5.74 -13.32 -8.97
C VAL A 89 5.49 -13.71 -10.44
N GLN A 90 4.36 -14.39 -10.72
CA GLN A 90 3.96 -14.71 -12.10
C GLN A 90 3.77 -13.48 -13.00
N ARG A 91 3.55 -12.30 -12.42
CA ARG A 91 3.36 -11.02 -13.12
C ARG A 91 4.59 -10.12 -13.06
N THR A 92 5.76 -10.67 -12.74
CA THR A 92 7.01 -9.91 -12.58
C THR A 92 6.90 -8.83 -11.49
N THR A 93 6.15 -9.14 -10.44
CA THR A 93 5.90 -8.25 -9.30
C THR A 93 6.41 -8.91 -8.03
N ASP A 94 7.41 -8.31 -7.39
CA ASP A 94 7.86 -8.77 -6.09
C ASP A 94 6.89 -8.30 -5.00
N ALA A 95 6.81 -9.04 -3.89
CA ALA A 95 6.00 -8.64 -2.75
C ALA A 95 6.71 -8.95 -1.44
N VAL A 96 6.60 -8.00 -0.51
CA VAL A 96 7.17 -8.08 0.84
C VAL A 96 6.08 -7.71 1.84
N GLY A 97 5.93 -8.55 2.87
CA GLY A 97 4.93 -8.35 3.90
C GLY A 97 5.01 -9.43 4.95
N THR A 98 4.33 -9.21 6.08
CA THR A 98 4.21 -10.23 7.13
C THR A 98 2.95 -11.06 6.88
N VAL A 99 3.01 -12.37 7.12
CA VAL A 99 1.85 -13.26 6.93
C VAL A 99 1.50 -13.94 8.25
N LYS A 100 0.22 -13.90 8.66
CA LYS A 100 -0.26 -14.72 9.78
C LYS A 100 -0.08 -16.21 9.45
N ILE A 101 0.54 -16.95 10.38
CA ILE A 101 0.77 -18.41 10.31
C ILE A 101 -0.53 -19.23 10.13
N THR A 102 -1.67 -18.65 10.52
CA THR A 102 -3.01 -19.23 10.39
C THR A 102 -3.63 -19.05 9.00
N ARG A 103 -2.99 -18.32 8.08
CA ARG A 103 -3.50 -18.12 6.72
C ARG A 103 -3.53 -19.43 5.93
N LYS A 104 -4.56 -19.57 5.08
CA LYS A 104 -4.67 -20.69 4.13
C LYS A 104 -3.45 -20.69 3.19
N GLY A 105 -2.91 -21.87 2.92
CA GLY A 105 -1.77 -22.07 2.03
C GLY A 105 -0.39 -21.93 2.68
N ILE A 106 -0.31 -21.66 3.99
CA ILE A 106 0.97 -21.68 4.71
C ILE A 106 1.47 -23.13 4.84
N PRO A 107 2.70 -23.44 4.38
CA PRO A 107 3.31 -24.75 4.57
C PRO A 107 3.30 -25.18 6.04
N THR A 108 2.94 -26.43 6.30
CA THR A 108 2.84 -26.98 7.66
C THR A 108 4.17 -26.92 8.43
N VAL A 109 5.29 -26.98 7.71
CA VAL A 109 6.64 -26.81 8.27
C VAL A 109 6.78 -25.47 8.99
N LEU A 110 6.24 -24.39 8.41
CA LEU A 110 6.29 -23.04 8.98
C LEU A 110 5.31 -22.83 10.14
N LYS A 111 4.40 -23.77 10.41
CA LYS A 111 3.44 -23.67 11.51
C LYS A 111 4.05 -24.00 12.88
N LYS A 112 5.23 -24.63 12.90
CA LYS A 112 5.97 -24.90 14.13
C LYS A 112 6.66 -23.63 14.59
N LYS A 113 6.57 -23.32 15.88
CA LYS A 113 7.25 -22.17 16.47
C LYS A 113 8.74 -22.45 16.51
N LEU A 114 9.53 -21.70 15.73
CA LEU A 114 10.98 -21.80 15.73
C LEU A 114 11.53 -21.37 17.10
N LYS A 115 12.58 -22.06 17.55
CA LYS A 115 13.33 -21.61 18.74
C LYS A 115 14.25 -20.47 18.33
N LYS A 116 14.50 -19.53 19.25
CA LYS A 116 15.41 -18.41 18.98
C LYS A 116 16.83 -18.96 18.76
N GLY A 117 17.39 -18.77 17.56
CA GLY A 117 18.74 -19.19 17.20
C GLY A 117 18.84 -20.42 16.28
N GLU A 118 17.71 -20.95 15.80
CA GLU A 118 17.64 -21.83 14.62
C GLU A 118 17.49 -21.02 13.32
#